data_AF-A0A1M3EFT5-F1
#
_entry.id   AF-A0A1M3EFT5-F1
#
_cell.length_a   1.000
_cell.length_b   1.000
_cell.length_c   1.000
_cell.angle_alpha   90.00
_cell.angle_beta   90.00
_cell.angle_gamma   90.00
#
_symmetry.space_group_name_H-M   'P 1'
#
loop_
_entity.id
_entity.type
_entity.pdbx_description
1 polymer ?
#
loop_
_entity_poly.entity_id
_entity_poly.type
_entity_poly.pdbx_seq_one_letter_code
_entity_poly.pdbx_strand_id
1 'polypeptide(L)'
;MHAVRTDAAWALQEWRAMAEAAQAWVDDLGPRGQQRWMLALARQQGGEPDQAWRAIQEPEPLLPGDAIEARVWVAAAARANHGPETARAILSLVRAYPDESALGDLAVAVFFGRGESHWGDLPVDVIEGFQDLLRTRSTEYSDGDAAGLAVVHGDAQSIRDALRPELEARARAVDTFAERVQDGWPYGALSTGVGSPYVQALLQRAAGCLPIATPDEAALEAELAIAIRSLASTVVVDASTVAIGGLVQDVWPTLRGNFSACIATTQQYRDAVECAESFKIPIAGSLFFDVRMGEVVAREADSEVQASLRRRAEWLVDALAELDRIDRPKLELIGEGAEDGLTWLSVVDLAKAKNLPLWVDDLGLRSLAAQEGVPAFGTYALLTALASSGAFEPDRAVAALRELRQQYVVDLPLDLEWLRHSAAKEHWMPGPSAFFFSRARSWRDAQKTYAIWSELVQAAGLQDPIRVAGWVHAASEGLVRALPRDRATEVLAALASKGAAAARFDSDAIGACLARVREVATSRGIHTPVPAAVNALYEALTIAAGPAEAARILLGGRLDALDRDVVRELVLGPGDTSHAAAE
;
A
#
# COMPACT_ATOMS: atom_id res chain seq x y z
N MET A 1 10.90 38.78 22.67
CA MET A 1 11.80 37.64 22.33
C MET A 1 11.01 36.45 21.83
N HIS A 2 10.04 35.93 22.61
CA HIS A 2 9.20 34.81 22.19
C HIS A 2 8.48 35.02 20.85
N ALA A 3 7.77 36.15 20.69
CA ALA A 3 7.12 36.50 19.41
C ALA A 3 8.07 36.41 18.20
N VAL A 4 9.28 36.99 18.31
CA VAL A 4 10.29 36.93 17.24
C VAL A 4 10.74 35.49 16.94
N ARG A 5 10.87 34.64 17.96
CA ARG A 5 11.21 33.22 17.76
C ARG A 5 10.08 32.47 17.07
N THR A 6 8.83 32.74 17.46
CA THR A 6 7.64 32.16 16.84
C THR A 6 7.52 32.61 15.38
N ASP A 7 7.70 33.90 15.09
CA ASP A 7 7.63 34.45 13.72
C ASP A 7 8.76 33.91 12.82
N ALA A 8 9.97 33.77 13.37
CA ALA A 8 11.09 33.17 12.66
C ALA A 8 10.82 31.69 12.33
N ALA A 9 10.35 30.92 13.31
CA ALA A 9 9.98 29.52 13.11
C ALA A 9 8.82 29.36 12.11
N TRP A 10 7.82 30.25 12.15
CA TRP A 10 6.73 30.31 11.16
C TRP A 10 7.27 30.52 9.74
N ALA A 11 8.17 31.48 9.54
CA ALA A 11 8.76 31.78 8.24
C ALA A 11 9.56 30.59 7.67
N LEU A 12 10.21 29.82 8.54
CA LEU A 12 10.95 28.60 8.19
C LEU A 12 10.09 27.34 8.15
N GLN A 13 8.81 27.43 8.53
CA GLN A 13 7.88 26.30 8.69
C GLN A 13 8.39 25.24 9.68
N GLU A 14 9.13 25.68 10.71
CA GLU A 14 9.60 24.85 11.82
C GLU A 14 8.51 24.77 12.90
N TRP A 15 7.45 24.01 12.62
CA TRP A 15 6.25 23.93 13.45
C TRP A 15 6.52 23.50 14.89
N ARG A 16 7.48 22.59 15.13
CA ARG A 16 7.83 22.15 16.48
C ARG A 16 8.55 23.26 17.25
N ALA A 17 9.54 23.90 16.64
CA ALA A 17 10.23 25.04 17.24
C ALA A 17 9.25 26.20 17.52
N MET A 18 8.29 26.42 16.62
CA MET A 18 7.21 27.38 16.80
C MET A 18 6.31 27.01 17.98
N ALA A 19 5.92 25.74 18.13
CA ALA A 19 5.09 25.26 19.24
C ALA A 19 5.82 25.39 20.58
N GLU A 20 7.12 25.05 20.64
CA GLU A 20 7.95 25.21 21.84
C GLU A 20 8.10 26.69 22.23
N ALA A 21 8.37 27.56 21.24
CA ALA A 21 8.46 29.00 21.48
C ALA A 21 7.12 29.62 21.90
N ALA A 22 6.01 29.19 21.30
CA ALA A 22 4.67 29.65 21.65
C ALA A 22 4.23 29.15 23.04
N GLN A 23 4.57 27.91 23.40
CA GLN A 23 4.31 27.37 24.74
C GLN A 23 5.10 28.15 25.79
N ALA A 24 6.40 28.36 25.58
CA ALA A 24 7.22 29.19 26.48
C ALA A 24 6.66 30.62 26.59
N TRP A 25 6.08 31.15 25.52
CA TRP A 25 5.41 32.45 25.54
C TRP A 25 4.17 32.45 26.44
N VAL A 26 3.35 31.40 26.36
CA VAL A 26 2.19 31.20 27.24
C VAL A 26 2.62 31.05 28.69
N ASP A 27 3.66 30.26 28.96
CA ASP A 27 4.14 29.97 30.31
C ASP A 27 4.70 31.22 31.00
N ASP A 28 5.49 32.03 30.28
CA ASP A 28 6.16 33.21 30.84
C ASP A 28 5.24 34.43 30.98
N LEU A 29 4.31 34.63 30.04
CA LEU A 29 3.51 35.87 29.93
C LEU A 29 1.99 35.66 30.11
N GLY A 30 1.58 34.42 30.37
CA GLY A 30 0.21 34.00 30.54
C GLY A 30 -0.50 33.66 29.22
N PRO A 31 -1.64 32.95 29.28
CA PRO A 31 -2.36 32.41 28.11
C PRO A 31 -3.25 33.45 27.41
N ARG A 32 -2.68 34.47 26.74
CA ARG A 32 -3.45 35.46 25.95
C ARG A 32 -3.74 34.96 24.53
N GLY A 33 -4.72 35.59 23.87
CA GLY A 33 -5.23 35.16 22.56
C GLY A 33 -4.16 34.92 21.50
N GLN A 34 -3.28 35.90 21.26
CA GLN A 34 -2.25 35.78 20.21
C GLN A 34 -1.29 34.59 20.44
N GLN A 35 -0.80 34.40 21.66
CA GLN A 35 0.16 33.32 21.95
C GLN A 35 -0.48 31.95 21.73
N ARG A 36 -1.72 31.81 22.16
CA ARG A 36 -2.48 30.56 22.05
C ARG A 36 -2.89 30.27 20.61
N TRP A 37 -3.22 31.29 19.82
CA TRP A 37 -3.46 31.09 18.38
C TRP A 37 -2.21 30.63 17.64
N MET A 38 -1.04 31.21 17.95
CA MET A 38 0.23 30.73 17.39
C MET A 38 0.54 29.30 17.84
N LEU A 39 0.28 28.96 19.11
CA LEU A 39 0.43 27.59 19.61
C LEU A 39 -0.53 26.62 18.89
N ALA A 40 -1.80 26.98 18.75
CA ALA A 40 -2.80 26.15 18.09
C ALA A 40 -2.45 25.91 16.62
N LEU A 41 -2.01 26.96 15.92
CA LEU A 41 -1.57 26.88 14.54
C LEU A 41 -0.32 26.00 14.40
N ALA A 42 0.67 26.16 15.27
CA ALA A 42 1.88 25.33 15.28
C ALA A 42 1.56 23.84 15.54
N ARG A 43 0.69 23.56 16.51
CA ARG A 43 0.23 22.20 16.83
C ARG A 43 -0.57 21.59 15.67
N GLN A 44 -1.47 22.36 15.06
CA GLN A 44 -2.25 21.91 13.90
C GLN A 44 -1.33 21.56 12.71
N GLN A 45 -0.37 22.42 12.40
CA GLN A 45 0.61 22.19 11.34
C GLN A 45 1.66 21.13 11.70
N GLY A 46 1.89 20.87 12.99
CA GLY A 46 2.73 19.78 13.50
C GLY A 46 2.05 18.40 13.51
N GLY A 47 0.79 18.31 13.09
CA GLY A 47 0.03 17.06 13.10
C GLY A 47 -0.59 16.72 14.45
N GLU A 48 -0.74 17.68 15.37
CA GLU A 48 -1.27 17.49 16.72
C GLU A 48 -2.63 18.21 16.89
N PRO A 49 -3.67 17.79 16.16
CA PRO A 49 -4.96 18.51 16.11
C PRO A 49 -5.66 18.58 17.47
N ASP A 50 -5.53 17.55 18.31
CA ASP A 50 -6.13 17.54 19.64
C ASP A 50 -5.47 18.56 20.57
N GLN A 51 -4.15 18.71 20.47
CA GLN A 51 -3.42 19.74 21.22
C GLN A 51 -3.72 21.14 20.68
N ALA A 52 -3.92 21.28 19.37
CA ALA A 52 -4.37 22.52 18.77
C ALA A 52 -5.75 22.92 19.30
N TRP A 53 -6.69 21.97 19.38
CA TRP A 53 -8.01 22.22 19.95
C TRP A 53 -7.96 22.59 21.43
N ARG A 54 -7.16 21.89 22.24
CA ARG A 54 -6.95 22.26 23.66
C ARG A 54 -6.41 23.69 23.79
N ALA A 55 -5.42 24.07 22.97
CA ALA A 55 -4.88 25.43 22.98
C ALA A 55 -5.96 26.49 22.65
N ILE A 56 -6.94 26.16 21.80
CA ILE A 56 -8.10 27.03 21.48
C ILE A 56 -9.11 27.07 22.63
N GLN A 57 -9.33 25.98 23.35
CA GLN A 57 -10.39 25.90 24.36
C GLN A 57 -9.96 26.35 25.77
N GLU A 58 -8.70 26.11 26.16
CA GLU A 58 -8.23 26.28 27.54
C GLU A 58 -7.27 27.46 27.74
N PRO A 59 -7.43 28.29 28.78
CA PRO A 59 -8.42 28.19 29.86
C PRO A 59 -9.82 28.71 29.50
N GLU A 60 -9.91 29.58 28.51
CA GLU A 60 -11.16 30.12 27.97
C GLU A 60 -11.19 29.97 26.44
N PRO A 61 -12.36 29.72 25.81
CA PRO A 61 -12.43 29.54 24.37
C PRO A 61 -11.99 30.79 23.60
N LEU A 62 -11.08 30.61 22.65
CA LEU A 62 -10.71 31.66 21.70
C LEU A 62 -11.74 31.80 20.61
N LEU A 63 -12.05 33.05 20.26
CA LEU A 63 -12.86 33.38 19.09
C LEU A 63 -11.93 33.84 17.95
N PRO A 64 -12.09 33.32 16.73
CA PRO A 64 -11.29 33.76 15.60
C PRO A 64 -11.49 35.25 15.28
N GLY A 65 -10.41 36.01 15.30
CA GLY A 65 -10.36 37.42 14.91
C GLY A 65 -10.04 37.64 13.43
N ASP A 66 -9.50 36.62 12.75
CA ASP A 66 -9.21 36.66 11.32
C ASP A 66 -9.48 35.31 10.61
N ALA A 67 -9.26 35.31 9.29
CA ALA A 67 -9.48 34.14 8.44
C ALA A 67 -8.51 32.98 8.70
N ILE A 68 -7.26 33.25 9.11
CA ILE A 68 -6.27 32.22 9.41
C ILE A 68 -6.71 31.49 10.69
N GLU A 69 -7.03 32.25 11.73
CA GLU A 69 -7.57 31.73 12.99
C GLU A 69 -8.86 30.95 12.74
N ALA A 70 -9.74 31.43 11.86
CA ALA A 70 -10.98 30.74 11.51
C ALA A 70 -10.70 29.39 10.83
N ARG A 71 -9.73 29.30 9.91
CA ARG A 71 -9.34 28.04 9.28
C ARG A 71 -8.77 27.04 10.29
N VAL A 72 -7.90 27.50 11.19
CA VAL A 72 -7.34 26.65 12.26
C VAL A 72 -8.47 26.16 13.18
N TRP A 73 -9.40 27.05 13.54
CA TRP A 73 -10.55 26.70 14.36
C TRP A 73 -11.41 25.63 13.69
N VAL A 74 -11.81 25.81 12.43
CA VAL A 74 -12.64 24.84 11.69
C VAL A 74 -11.93 23.49 11.60
N ALA A 75 -10.64 23.48 11.25
CA ALA A 75 -9.87 22.25 11.10
C ALA A 75 -9.71 21.47 12.43
N ALA A 76 -9.50 22.18 13.54
CA ALA A 76 -9.37 21.58 14.87
C ALA A 76 -10.74 21.15 15.45
N ALA A 77 -11.75 22.02 15.37
CA ALA A 77 -13.10 21.77 15.88
C ALA A 77 -13.75 20.56 15.21
N ALA A 78 -13.65 20.46 13.88
CA ALA A 78 -14.22 19.36 13.12
C ALA A 78 -13.64 17.99 13.51
N ARG A 79 -12.44 17.96 14.11
CA ARG A 79 -11.75 16.74 14.59
C ARG A 79 -12.00 16.45 16.07
N ALA A 80 -12.11 17.46 16.91
CA ALA A 80 -12.14 17.28 18.36
C ALA A 80 -13.54 17.43 18.98
N ASN A 81 -14.48 18.12 18.32
CA ASN A 81 -15.81 18.34 18.84
C ASN A 81 -16.87 18.23 17.73
N HIS A 82 -17.60 17.11 17.73
CA HIS A 82 -18.58 16.81 16.71
C HIS A 82 -19.99 17.06 17.24
N GLY A 83 -20.79 17.79 16.48
CA GLY A 83 -22.18 18.03 16.83
C GLY A 83 -22.78 19.22 16.11
N PRO A 84 -24.10 19.43 16.28
CA PRO A 84 -24.83 20.49 15.60
C PRO A 84 -24.31 21.91 15.89
N GLU A 85 -23.85 22.15 17.12
CA GLU A 85 -23.31 23.46 17.51
C GLU A 85 -21.99 23.77 16.79
N THR A 86 -21.10 22.78 16.65
CA THR A 86 -19.87 22.96 15.86
C THR A 86 -20.21 23.22 14.40
N ALA A 87 -21.13 22.45 13.80
CA ALA A 87 -21.56 22.64 12.42
C ALA A 87 -22.13 24.05 12.18
N ARG A 88 -22.95 24.56 13.11
CA ARG A 88 -23.49 25.93 13.07
C ARG A 88 -22.40 27.00 13.22
N ALA A 89 -21.43 26.77 14.10
CA ALA A 89 -20.30 27.68 14.28
C ALA A 89 -19.42 27.75 13.02
N ILE A 90 -19.18 26.63 12.34
CA ILE A 90 -18.46 26.59 11.04
C ILE A 90 -19.18 27.46 10.01
N LEU A 91 -20.50 27.29 9.82
CA LEU A 91 -21.27 28.13 8.88
C LEU A 91 -21.22 29.61 9.26
N SER A 92 -21.26 29.93 10.55
CA SER A 92 -21.16 31.31 11.03
C SER A 92 -19.81 31.94 10.69
N LEU A 93 -18.71 31.18 10.81
CA LEU A 93 -17.38 31.63 10.41
C LEU A 93 -17.28 31.83 8.89
N VAL A 94 -17.79 30.91 8.08
CA VAL A 94 -17.81 31.06 6.61
C VAL A 94 -18.56 32.32 6.20
N ARG A 95 -19.69 32.63 6.86
CA ARG A 95 -20.46 33.87 6.62
C ARG A 95 -19.73 35.14 7.08
N ALA A 96 -18.93 35.05 8.14
CA ALA A 96 -18.14 36.17 8.64
C ALA A 96 -16.95 36.52 7.73
N TYR A 97 -16.45 35.54 6.96
CA TYR A 97 -15.33 35.68 6.04
C TYR A 97 -15.70 35.23 4.61
N PRO A 98 -16.63 35.91 3.92
CA PRO A 98 -17.19 35.45 2.64
C PRO A 98 -16.17 35.43 1.49
N ASP A 99 -15.15 36.30 1.55
CA ASP A 99 -14.12 36.43 0.52
C ASP A 99 -13.03 35.33 0.62
N GLU A 100 -13.03 34.53 1.68
CA GLU A 100 -12.02 33.50 1.93
C GLU A 100 -12.46 32.15 1.36
N SER A 101 -12.14 31.90 0.08
CA SER A 101 -12.49 30.63 -0.59
C SER A 101 -12.01 29.42 0.21
N ALA A 102 -10.73 29.42 0.61
CA ALA A 102 -10.12 28.30 1.33
C ALA A 102 -10.87 27.91 2.63
N LEU A 103 -11.52 28.86 3.31
CA LEU A 103 -12.31 28.56 4.51
C LEU A 103 -13.61 27.83 4.17
N GLY A 104 -14.32 28.28 3.14
CA GLY A 104 -15.55 27.60 2.71
C GLY A 104 -15.27 26.23 2.09
N ASP A 105 -14.16 26.07 1.36
CA ASP A 105 -13.78 24.79 0.74
C ASP A 105 -13.41 23.78 1.83
N LEU A 106 -12.66 24.23 2.86
CA LEU A 106 -12.41 23.46 4.08
C LEU A 106 -13.71 23.08 4.78
N ALA A 107 -14.65 24.00 4.93
CA ALA A 107 -15.93 23.76 5.60
C ALA A 107 -16.76 22.68 4.89
N VAL A 108 -16.84 22.74 3.56
CA VAL A 108 -17.50 21.69 2.75
C VAL A 108 -16.77 20.36 2.91
N ALA A 109 -15.44 20.35 2.77
CA ALA A 109 -14.64 19.14 2.87
C ALA A 109 -14.78 18.45 4.22
N VAL A 110 -14.74 19.19 5.34
CA VAL A 110 -14.91 18.58 6.67
C VAL A 110 -16.34 18.12 6.93
N PHE A 111 -17.35 18.87 6.47
CA PHE A 111 -18.74 18.53 6.73
C PHE A 111 -19.17 17.27 5.97
N PHE A 112 -19.01 17.27 4.64
CA PHE A 112 -19.42 16.15 3.81
C PHE A 112 -18.44 14.97 3.87
N GLY A 113 -17.14 15.25 4.01
CA GLY A 113 -16.11 14.21 4.06
C GLY A 113 -16.18 13.32 5.31
N ARG A 114 -16.84 13.77 6.39
CA ARG A 114 -17.01 12.98 7.63
C ARG A 114 -18.31 12.17 7.68
N GLY A 115 -19.29 12.51 6.84
CA GLY A 115 -20.60 11.86 6.79
C GLY A 115 -21.58 12.34 7.88
N GLU A 116 -22.87 12.06 7.67
CA GLU A 116 -23.97 12.55 8.53
C GLU A 116 -23.88 12.04 9.98
N SER A 117 -23.50 10.78 10.17
CA SER A 117 -23.39 10.16 11.50
C SER A 117 -22.35 10.83 12.39
N HIS A 118 -21.37 11.52 11.80
CA HIS A 118 -20.35 12.27 12.54
C HIS A 118 -20.94 13.48 13.26
N TRP A 119 -21.93 14.13 12.68
CA TRP A 119 -22.48 15.40 13.18
C TRP A 119 -23.71 15.24 14.09
N GLY A 120 -24.26 14.02 14.17
CA GLY A 120 -25.46 13.72 14.94
C GLY A 120 -26.74 14.29 14.31
N ASP A 121 -27.76 14.54 15.14
CA ASP A 121 -29.05 15.06 14.68
C ASP A 121 -28.94 16.55 14.32
N LEU A 122 -28.68 16.82 13.05
CA LEU A 122 -28.53 18.17 12.52
C LEU A 122 -29.89 18.85 12.28
N PRO A 123 -30.07 20.11 12.74
CA PRO A 123 -31.19 20.94 12.35
C PRO A 123 -31.23 21.21 10.83
N VAL A 124 -32.44 21.30 10.28
CA VAL A 124 -32.67 21.49 8.84
C VAL A 124 -31.96 22.73 8.30
N ASP A 125 -31.94 23.84 9.06
CA ASP A 125 -31.27 25.08 8.67
C ASP A 125 -29.74 24.93 8.53
N VAL A 126 -29.13 24.05 9.31
CA VAL A 126 -27.69 23.75 9.22
C VAL A 126 -27.40 22.91 7.97
N ILE A 127 -28.24 21.90 7.70
CA ILE A 127 -28.12 21.06 6.50
C ILE A 127 -28.27 21.91 5.24
N GLU A 128 -29.33 22.72 5.16
CA GLU A 128 -29.58 23.64 4.05
C GLU A 128 -28.41 24.62 3.86
N GLY A 129 -27.85 25.14 4.97
CA GLY A 129 -26.68 26.02 4.92
C GLY A 129 -25.45 25.39 4.28
N PHE A 130 -25.14 24.12 4.59
CA PHE A 130 -24.03 23.41 3.95
C PHE A 130 -24.35 22.97 2.51
N GLN A 131 -25.60 22.63 2.20
CA GLN A 131 -26.03 22.32 0.84
C GLN A 131 -25.95 23.56 -0.07
N ASP A 132 -26.32 24.73 0.43
CA ASP A 132 -26.16 25.99 -0.30
C ASP A 132 -24.69 26.36 -0.48
N LEU A 133 -23.86 26.11 0.54
CA LEU A 133 -22.41 26.29 0.43
C LEU A 133 -21.80 25.36 -0.63
N LEU A 134 -22.18 24.07 -0.63
CA LEU A 134 -21.82 23.09 -1.65
C LEU A 134 -22.26 23.55 -3.04
N ARG A 135 -23.51 24.00 -3.22
CA ARG A 135 -24.04 24.46 -4.52
C ARG A 135 -23.33 25.72 -5.02
N THR A 136 -22.97 26.63 -4.13
CA THR A 136 -22.28 27.88 -4.48
C THR A 136 -20.82 27.64 -4.86
N ARG A 137 -20.19 26.61 -4.29
CA ARG A 137 -18.76 26.31 -4.46
C ARG A 137 -18.47 25.19 -5.45
N SER A 138 -19.43 24.31 -5.70
CA SER A 138 -19.25 23.23 -6.67
C SER A 138 -19.34 23.76 -8.10
N THR A 139 -18.50 23.20 -8.95
CA THR A 139 -18.67 23.29 -10.40
C THR A 139 -19.32 22.01 -10.90
N GLU A 140 -20.00 22.08 -12.05
CA GLU A 140 -20.43 20.86 -12.73
C GLU A 140 -19.18 20.04 -13.08
N TYR A 141 -19.23 18.73 -12.84
CA TYR A 141 -18.16 17.84 -13.27
C TYR A 141 -18.06 17.90 -14.79
N SER A 142 -16.93 18.41 -15.28
CA SER A 142 -16.58 18.42 -16.69
C SER A 142 -15.21 17.76 -16.85
N ASP A 143 -15.02 17.03 -17.95
CA ASP A 143 -13.79 16.25 -18.19
C ASP A 143 -12.54 17.13 -18.01
N GLY A 144 -11.79 16.88 -16.94
CA GLY A 144 -10.42 17.36 -16.76
C GLY A 144 -10.22 18.65 -15.95
N ASP A 145 -11.25 19.29 -15.40
CA ASP A 145 -11.05 20.44 -14.51
C ASP A 145 -10.75 19.97 -13.07
N ALA A 146 -9.60 20.41 -12.54
CA ALA A 146 -9.18 20.19 -11.16
C ALA A 146 -9.98 21.08 -10.18
N ALA A 147 -11.30 20.99 -10.22
CA ALA A 147 -12.14 21.60 -9.21
C ALA A 147 -11.98 20.81 -7.91
N GLY A 148 -11.71 21.51 -6.79
CA GLY A 148 -11.64 20.88 -5.46
C GLY A 148 -12.96 20.24 -5.02
N LEU A 149 -14.06 20.53 -5.71
CA LEU A 149 -15.41 20.04 -5.43
C LEU A 149 -16.23 20.04 -6.73
N ALA A 150 -16.60 18.85 -7.20
CA ALA A 150 -17.43 18.67 -8.38
C ALA A 150 -18.69 17.87 -8.05
N VAL A 151 -19.80 18.20 -8.71
CA VAL A 151 -21.07 17.47 -8.55
C VAL A 151 -21.39 16.74 -9.85
N VAL A 152 -21.66 15.44 -9.71
CA VAL A 152 -22.14 14.57 -10.80
C VAL A 152 -23.64 14.34 -10.61
N HIS A 153 -24.43 14.68 -11.62
CA HIS A 153 -25.88 14.46 -11.63
C HIS A 153 -26.24 13.26 -12.50
N GLY A 154 -27.25 12.49 -12.09
CA GLY A 154 -27.82 11.42 -12.90
C GLY A 154 -28.21 10.17 -12.11
N ASP A 155 -28.56 9.12 -12.82
CA ASP A 155 -28.74 7.79 -12.25
C ASP A 155 -27.39 7.08 -12.02
N ALA A 156 -27.42 5.90 -11.42
CA ALA A 156 -26.19 5.14 -11.11
C ALA A 156 -25.33 4.84 -12.35
N GLN A 157 -25.94 4.67 -13.52
CA GLN A 157 -25.21 4.41 -14.75
C GLN A 157 -24.52 5.69 -15.26
N SER A 158 -25.23 6.80 -15.25
CA SER A 158 -24.70 8.12 -15.60
C SER A 158 -23.50 8.51 -14.72
N ILE A 159 -23.58 8.23 -13.42
CA ILE A 159 -22.47 8.46 -12.48
C ILE A 159 -21.25 7.58 -12.82
N ARG A 160 -21.47 6.30 -13.13
CA ARG A 160 -20.39 5.39 -13.53
C ARG A 160 -19.72 5.84 -14.82
N ASP A 161 -20.51 6.25 -15.80
CA ASP A 161 -19.99 6.70 -17.10
C ASP A 161 -19.23 8.02 -16.97
N ALA A 162 -19.70 8.95 -16.13
CA ALA A 162 -19.00 10.18 -15.82
C ALA A 162 -17.66 9.94 -15.09
N LEU A 163 -17.61 9.01 -14.14
CA LEU A 163 -16.40 8.72 -13.35
C LEU A 163 -15.44 7.75 -14.05
N ARG A 164 -15.88 7.04 -15.11
CA ARG A 164 -15.08 6.01 -15.79
C ARG A 164 -13.71 6.52 -16.23
N PRO A 165 -13.55 7.69 -16.90
CA PRO A 165 -12.24 8.15 -17.38
C PRO A 165 -11.22 8.31 -16.24
N GLU A 166 -11.65 8.90 -15.11
CA GLU A 166 -10.79 9.13 -13.95
C GLU A 166 -10.47 7.82 -13.22
N LEU A 167 -11.46 6.96 -13.01
CA LEU A 167 -11.27 5.66 -12.37
C LEU A 167 -10.35 4.75 -13.20
N GLU A 168 -10.51 4.75 -14.52
CA GLU A 168 -9.65 3.99 -15.44
C GLU A 168 -8.22 4.53 -15.43
N ALA A 169 -8.04 5.86 -15.54
CA ALA A 169 -6.72 6.48 -15.47
C ALA A 169 -6.02 6.16 -14.15
N ARG A 170 -6.73 6.26 -13.02
CA ARG A 170 -6.22 5.92 -11.69
C ARG A 170 -5.88 4.43 -11.58
N ALA A 171 -6.75 3.52 -12.04
CA ALA A 171 -6.48 2.09 -11.98
C ALA A 171 -5.24 1.69 -12.80
N ARG A 172 -5.11 2.24 -14.02
CA ARG A 172 -3.92 2.02 -14.87
C ARG A 172 -2.65 2.59 -14.24
N ALA A 173 -2.73 3.75 -13.59
CA ALA A 173 -1.61 4.33 -12.86
C ALA A 173 -1.20 3.44 -11.68
N VAL A 174 -2.16 2.99 -10.86
CA VAL A 174 -1.91 2.05 -9.75
C VAL A 174 -1.23 0.79 -10.27
N ASP A 175 -1.77 0.13 -11.30
CA ASP A 175 -1.18 -1.09 -11.86
C ASP A 175 0.25 -0.85 -12.35
N THR A 176 0.49 0.23 -13.09
CA THR A 176 1.81 0.58 -13.62
C THR A 176 2.83 0.81 -12.51
N PHE A 177 2.48 1.58 -11.49
CA PHE A 177 3.38 1.86 -10.37
C PHE A 177 3.54 0.65 -9.45
N ALA A 178 2.50 -0.16 -9.25
CA ALA A 178 2.56 -1.41 -8.49
C ALA A 178 3.58 -2.36 -9.10
N GLU A 179 3.57 -2.53 -10.43
CA GLU A 179 4.59 -3.34 -11.12
C GLU A 179 6.01 -2.80 -10.89
N ARG A 180 6.20 -1.49 -11.05
CA ARG A 180 7.51 -0.86 -10.81
C ARG A 180 8.00 -1.03 -9.38
N VAL A 181 7.12 -0.89 -8.38
CA VAL A 181 7.45 -1.13 -6.96
C VAL A 181 7.86 -2.58 -6.75
N GLN A 182 7.14 -3.52 -7.37
CA GLN A 182 7.50 -4.93 -7.33
C GLN A 182 8.87 -5.21 -7.96
N ASP A 183 9.31 -4.38 -8.90
CA ASP A 183 10.64 -4.40 -9.54
C ASP A 183 11.71 -3.58 -8.79
N GLY A 184 11.35 -2.91 -7.68
CA GLY A 184 12.28 -2.20 -6.80
C GLY A 184 12.18 -0.67 -6.82
N TRP A 185 11.13 -0.08 -7.40
CA TRP A 185 10.86 1.35 -7.25
C TRP A 185 10.34 1.69 -5.83
N PRO A 186 10.52 2.94 -5.36
CA PRO A 186 9.99 3.36 -4.07
C PRO A 186 8.46 3.30 -4.01
N TYR A 187 7.92 2.86 -2.89
CA TYR A 187 6.48 2.96 -2.61
C TYR A 187 6.01 4.42 -2.62
N GLY A 188 6.89 5.35 -2.26
CA GLY A 188 6.62 6.78 -2.32
C GLY A 188 6.33 7.27 -3.75
N ALA A 189 6.98 6.70 -4.76
CA ALA A 189 6.69 7.05 -6.15
C ALA A 189 5.27 6.59 -6.57
N LEU A 190 4.83 5.42 -6.08
CA LEU A 190 3.46 4.95 -6.25
C LEU A 190 2.47 5.90 -5.56
N SER A 191 2.74 6.27 -4.31
CA SER A 191 1.83 7.12 -3.55
C SER A 191 1.68 8.51 -4.18
N THR A 192 2.78 9.13 -4.63
CA THR A 192 2.76 10.39 -5.39
C THR A 192 2.03 10.23 -6.72
N GLY A 193 2.32 9.18 -7.50
CA GLY A 193 1.71 8.96 -8.82
C GLY A 193 0.20 8.69 -8.77
N VAL A 194 -0.33 8.21 -7.64
CA VAL A 194 -1.75 7.89 -7.43
C VAL A 194 -2.47 8.97 -6.60
N GLY A 195 -1.72 9.95 -6.07
CA GLY A 195 -2.28 11.00 -5.20
C GLY A 195 -2.84 10.45 -3.90
N SER A 196 -2.11 9.56 -3.22
CA SER A 196 -2.48 9.02 -1.91
C SER A 196 -1.37 9.28 -0.88
N PRO A 197 -1.69 9.42 0.42
CA PRO A 197 -0.69 9.46 1.49
C PRO A 197 0.25 8.25 1.43
N TYR A 198 1.53 8.46 1.75
CA TYR A 198 2.57 7.43 1.66
C TYR A 198 2.27 6.26 2.61
N VAL A 199 1.92 6.57 3.86
CA VAL A 199 1.52 5.61 4.89
C VAL A 199 0.28 4.84 4.46
N GLN A 200 -0.68 5.48 3.80
CA GLN A 200 -1.86 4.79 3.30
C GLN A 200 -1.50 3.74 2.24
N ALA A 201 -0.64 4.09 1.28
CA ALA A 201 -0.18 3.16 0.26
C ALA A 201 0.55 1.94 0.85
N LEU A 202 1.35 2.15 1.91
CA LEU A 202 2.03 1.08 2.66
C LEU A 202 1.04 0.19 3.41
N LEU A 203 0.12 0.77 4.19
CA LEU A 203 -0.82 0.00 5.02
C LEU A 203 -1.81 -0.83 4.19
N GLN A 204 -2.27 -0.26 3.08
CA GLN A 204 -3.15 -0.95 2.11
C GLN A 204 -2.40 -1.92 1.21
N ARG A 205 -1.05 -1.91 1.23
CA ARG A 205 -0.19 -2.65 0.30
C ARG A 205 -0.62 -2.39 -1.14
N ALA A 206 -0.57 -1.12 -1.56
CA ALA A 206 -1.08 -0.71 -2.87
C ALA A 206 -0.41 -1.45 -4.04
N ALA A 207 0.84 -1.93 -3.89
CA ALA A 207 1.49 -2.79 -4.88
C ALA A 207 1.21 -4.30 -4.69
N GLY A 208 0.24 -4.68 -3.86
CA GLY A 208 -0.12 -6.06 -3.51
C GLY A 208 0.78 -6.73 -2.45
N CYS A 209 1.99 -6.22 -2.22
CA CYS A 209 2.96 -6.77 -1.26
C CYS A 209 3.98 -5.71 -0.83
N LEU A 210 4.71 -5.94 0.27
CA LEU A 210 5.77 -5.05 0.76
C LEU A 210 7.15 -5.69 0.54
N PRO A 211 7.90 -5.33 -0.51
CA PRO A 211 9.27 -5.80 -0.71
C PRO A 211 10.20 -5.10 0.29
N ILE A 212 10.78 -5.84 1.24
CA ILE A 212 11.64 -5.23 2.28
C ILE A 212 13.08 -5.73 2.29
N ALA A 213 13.34 -6.87 1.66
CA ALA A 213 14.68 -7.48 1.65
C ALA A 213 15.42 -7.19 0.35
N THR A 214 16.71 -6.92 0.50
CA THR A 214 17.61 -6.65 -0.61
C THR A 214 18.01 -7.95 -1.27
N PRO A 215 17.74 -8.10 -2.59
CA PRO A 215 17.94 -9.36 -3.26
C PRO A 215 19.42 -9.61 -3.54
N ASP A 216 20.21 -8.58 -3.84
CA ASP A 216 21.64 -8.74 -4.15
C ASP A 216 22.43 -9.08 -2.87
N GLU A 217 23.25 -10.13 -2.92
CA GLU A 217 23.95 -10.66 -1.75
C GLU A 217 25.01 -9.67 -1.24
N ALA A 218 25.76 -9.03 -2.14
CA ALA A 218 26.75 -8.03 -1.78
C ALA A 218 26.10 -6.76 -1.19
N ALA A 219 24.98 -6.32 -1.76
CA ALA A 219 24.21 -5.21 -1.21
C ALA A 219 23.60 -5.55 0.16
N LEU A 220 23.11 -6.78 0.35
CA LEU A 220 22.62 -7.26 1.64
C LEU A 220 23.75 -7.31 2.68
N GLU A 221 24.94 -7.80 2.33
CA GLU A 221 26.11 -7.77 3.21
C GLU A 221 26.48 -6.34 3.61
N ALA A 222 26.43 -5.39 2.68
CA ALA A 222 26.65 -3.98 2.96
C ALA A 222 25.59 -3.42 3.92
N GLU A 223 24.31 -3.74 3.73
CA GLU A 223 23.21 -3.36 4.63
C GLU A 223 23.39 -3.96 6.03
N LEU A 224 23.76 -5.23 6.14
CA LEU A 224 24.06 -5.89 7.42
C LEU A 224 25.19 -5.17 8.14
N ALA A 225 26.25 -4.80 7.42
CA ALA A 225 27.36 -4.07 8.00
C ALA A 225 26.95 -2.67 8.46
N ILE A 226 26.06 -1.99 7.73
CA ILE A 226 25.49 -0.69 8.15
C ILE A 226 24.63 -0.87 9.41
N ALA A 227 23.75 -1.88 9.45
CA ALA A 227 22.90 -2.16 10.60
C ALA A 227 23.75 -2.40 11.87
N ILE A 228 24.80 -3.22 11.77
CA ILE A 228 25.73 -3.49 12.88
C ILE A 228 26.42 -2.21 13.36
N ARG A 229 26.94 -1.39 12.44
CA ARG A 229 27.60 -0.12 12.79
C ARG A 229 26.65 0.92 13.38
N SER A 230 25.35 0.79 13.12
CA SER A 230 24.32 1.73 13.59
C SER A 230 23.81 1.40 14.99
N LEU A 231 24.12 0.22 15.53
CA LEU A 231 23.74 -0.15 16.90
C LEU A 231 24.32 0.85 17.92
N ALA A 232 23.52 1.18 18.94
CA ALA A 232 23.80 2.20 19.96
C ALA A 232 24.07 3.61 19.41
N SER A 233 23.76 3.88 18.15
CA SER A 233 23.84 5.21 17.53
C SER A 233 22.44 5.81 17.30
N THR A 234 22.40 7.06 16.87
CA THR A 234 21.17 7.71 16.43
C THR A 234 20.85 7.33 15.00
N VAL A 235 19.62 6.92 14.73
CA VAL A 235 19.13 6.57 13.39
C VAL A 235 17.97 7.48 12.98
N VAL A 236 17.87 7.76 11.69
CA VAL A 236 16.62 8.28 11.10
C VAL A 236 15.73 7.08 10.75
N VAL A 237 14.46 7.14 11.10
CA VAL A 237 13.48 6.07 10.91
C VAL A 237 12.43 6.51 9.91
N ASP A 238 12.20 5.69 8.90
CA ASP A 238 11.18 5.90 7.88
C ASP A 238 9.81 5.30 8.29
N ALA A 239 8.73 5.90 7.80
CA ALA A 239 7.36 5.43 8.04
C ALA A 239 7.10 3.99 7.56
N SER A 240 7.78 3.52 6.50
CA SER A 240 7.71 2.10 6.09
C SER A 240 8.23 1.16 7.15
N THR A 241 9.30 1.55 7.87
CA THR A 241 9.84 0.76 8.96
C THR A 241 8.88 0.67 10.13
N VAL A 242 8.23 1.77 10.48
CA VAL A 242 7.17 1.75 11.49
C VAL A 242 6.00 0.88 11.01
N ALA A 243 5.58 1.00 9.74
CA ALA A 243 4.53 0.16 9.17
C ALA A 243 4.86 -1.34 9.23
N ILE A 244 6.12 -1.73 9.03
CA ILE A 244 6.60 -3.11 9.23
C ILE A 244 6.62 -3.47 10.72
N GLY A 245 7.08 -2.59 11.60
CA GLY A 245 7.01 -2.77 13.05
C GLY A 245 5.59 -3.05 13.55
N GLY A 246 4.59 -2.43 12.94
CA GLY A 246 3.17 -2.63 13.26
C GLY A 246 2.64 -4.03 12.92
N LEU A 247 3.36 -4.79 12.09
CA LEU A 247 3.07 -6.18 11.76
C LEU A 247 3.78 -7.17 12.72
N VAL A 248 4.72 -6.69 13.53
CA VAL A 248 5.48 -7.48 14.52
C VAL A 248 5.62 -6.68 15.82
N GLN A 249 4.47 -6.22 16.35
CA GLN A 249 4.41 -5.24 17.44
C GLN A 249 5.16 -5.69 18.69
N ASP A 250 5.13 -7.00 18.99
CA ASP A 250 5.82 -7.58 20.14
C ASP A 250 7.35 -7.43 20.07
N VAL A 251 7.90 -7.27 18.87
CA VAL A 251 9.35 -7.19 18.62
C VAL A 251 9.80 -5.73 18.45
N TRP A 252 8.89 -4.82 18.09
CA TRP A 252 9.19 -3.41 17.85
C TRP A 252 9.96 -2.71 18.99
N PRO A 253 9.55 -2.81 20.28
CA PRO A 253 10.30 -2.18 21.37
C PRO A 253 11.74 -2.67 21.48
N THR A 254 11.96 -3.96 21.23
CA THR A 254 13.31 -4.54 21.25
C THR A 254 14.15 -4.03 20.09
N LEU A 255 13.60 -3.96 18.86
CA LEU A 255 14.31 -3.41 17.71
C LEU A 255 14.70 -1.95 17.94
N ARG A 256 13.74 -1.12 18.34
CA ARG A 256 13.97 0.31 18.63
C ARG A 256 14.98 0.51 19.77
N GLY A 257 14.93 -0.33 20.80
CA GLY A 257 15.82 -0.26 21.96
C GLY A 257 17.30 -0.50 21.68
N ASN A 258 17.67 -0.92 20.46
CA ASN A 258 19.06 -1.10 20.06
C ASN A 258 19.74 0.20 19.58
N PHE A 259 19.02 1.33 19.55
CA PHE A 259 19.54 2.64 19.12
C PHE A 259 19.55 3.61 20.30
N SER A 260 20.47 4.58 20.28
CA SER A 260 20.53 5.62 21.33
C SER A 260 19.39 6.63 21.20
N ALA A 261 18.98 6.91 19.97
CA ALA A 261 17.81 7.70 19.63
C ALA A 261 17.29 7.30 18.24
N CYS A 262 15.99 7.45 18.04
CA CYS A 262 15.33 7.22 16.75
C CYS A 262 14.61 8.51 16.37
N ILE A 263 14.93 9.04 15.18
CA ILE A 263 14.42 10.32 14.70
C ILE A 263 13.52 10.09 13.48
N ALA A 264 12.33 10.65 13.46
CA ALA A 264 11.47 10.74 12.28
C ALA A 264 11.29 12.20 11.84
N THR A 265 10.69 12.41 10.67
CA THR A 265 10.30 13.76 10.24
C THR A 265 8.87 14.08 10.65
N THR A 266 8.59 15.36 10.94
CA THR A 266 7.22 15.83 11.18
C THR A 266 6.33 15.58 9.96
N GLN A 267 6.89 15.60 8.75
CA GLN A 267 6.18 15.36 7.49
C GLN A 267 5.61 13.94 7.44
N GLN A 268 6.39 12.92 7.83
CA GLN A 268 5.90 11.55 7.90
C GLN A 268 4.90 11.33 9.03
N TYR A 269 5.08 12.00 10.17
CA TYR A 269 4.10 11.98 11.24
C TYR A 269 2.75 12.58 10.79
N ARG A 270 2.76 13.69 10.06
CA ARG A 270 1.53 14.29 9.49
C ARG A 270 0.86 13.37 8.48
N ASP A 271 1.63 12.75 7.58
CA ASP A 271 1.12 11.78 6.61
C ASP A 271 0.45 10.59 7.31
N ALA A 272 1.04 10.11 8.41
CA ALA A 272 0.45 9.07 9.27
C ALA A 272 -0.86 9.52 9.94
N VAL A 273 -0.91 10.73 10.49
CA VAL A 273 -2.13 11.29 11.13
C VAL A 273 -3.23 11.46 10.09
N GLU A 274 -2.91 11.98 8.91
CA GLU A 274 -3.85 12.10 7.80
C GLU A 274 -4.39 10.74 7.35
N CYS A 275 -3.51 9.74 7.23
CA CYS A 275 -3.92 8.37 6.95
C CYS A 275 -4.86 7.80 8.03
N ALA A 276 -4.54 7.96 9.32
CA ALA A 276 -5.38 7.47 10.41
C ALA A 276 -6.75 8.15 10.41
N GLU A 277 -6.80 9.46 10.15
CA GLU A 277 -8.06 10.20 10.00
C GLU A 277 -8.88 9.72 8.80
N SER A 278 -8.24 9.41 7.67
CA SER A 278 -8.93 8.90 6.48
C SER A 278 -9.67 7.58 6.75
N PHE A 279 -9.10 6.70 7.59
CA PHE A 279 -9.73 5.42 7.96
C PHE A 279 -10.80 5.55 9.05
N LYS A 280 -10.96 6.73 9.66
CA LYS A 280 -12.09 7.00 10.57
C LYS A 280 -13.37 7.32 9.80
N ILE A 281 -13.26 7.80 8.57
CA ILE A 281 -14.40 8.12 7.72
C ILE A 281 -15.17 6.83 7.41
N PRO A 282 -16.48 6.75 7.72
CA PRO A 282 -17.29 5.60 7.35
C PRO A 282 -17.40 5.48 5.83
N ILE A 283 -16.98 4.33 5.28
CA ILE A 283 -17.08 4.02 3.86
C ILE A 283 -18.07 2.87 3.70
N ALA A 284 -19.15 3.10 2.94
CA ALA A 284 -20.11 2.03 2.62
C ALA A 284 -19.59 1.10 1.50
N GLY A 285 -18.79 1.65 0.59
CA GLY A 285 -18.17 0.94 -0.51
C GLY A 285 -17.27 1.83 -1.34
N SER A 286 -16.63 1.25 -2.34
CA SER A 286 -15.75 1.93 -3.27
C SER A 286 -16.17 1.63 -4.71
N LEU A 287 -16.01 2.63 -5.57
CA LEU A 287 -16.04 2.47 -7.02
C LEU A 287 -14.60 2.40 -7.52
N PHE A 288 -14.29 1.44 -8.36
CA PHE A 288 -13.00 1.35 -9.03
C PHE A 288 -13.17 0.78 -10.43
N PHE A 289 -12.22 1.06 -11.30
CA PHE A 289 -12.17 0.44 -12.63
C PHE A 289 -11.42 -0.88 -12.54
N ASP A 290 -12.09 -1.98 -12.86
CA ASP A 290 -11.44 -3.28 -12.98
C ASP A 290 -10.79 -3.37 -14.37
N VAL A 291 -9.46 -3.28 -14.41
CA VAL A 291 -8.68 -3.32 -15.66
C VAL A 291 -8.89 -4.63 -16.43
N ARG A 292 -9.22 -5.73 -15.74
CA ARG A 292 -9.42 -7.05 -16.35
C ARG A 292 -10.81 -7.16 -16.98
N MET A 293 -11.83 -6.61 -16.33
CA MET A 293 -13.20 -6.60 -16.86
C MET A 293 -13.45 -5.44 -17.84
N GLY A 294 -12.66 -4.36 -17.79
CA GLY A 294 -12.86 -3.16 -18.60
C GLY A 294 -14.07 -2.33 -18.16
N GLU A 295 -14.48 -2.45 -16.90
CA GLU A 295 -15.72 -1.87 -16.37
C GLU A 295 -15.52 -1.25 -14.98
N VAL A 296 -16.38 -0.28 -14.65
CA VAL A 296 -16.46 0.29 -13.30
C VAL A 296 -17.27 -0.65 -12.41
N VAL A 297 -16.63 -1.13 -11.35
CA VAL A 297 -17.20 -2.07 -10.39
C VAL A 297 -17.38 -1.37 -9.05
N ALA A 298 -18.51 -1.67 -8.39
CA ALA A 298 -18.76 -1.27 -7.02
C ALA A 298 -18.44 -2.44 -6.09
N ARG A 299 -17.72 -2.16 -5.00
CA ARG A 299 -17.46 -3.13 -3.95
C ARG A 299 -17.84 -2.55 -2.59
N GLU A 300 -18.66 -3.29 -1.86
CA GLU A 300 -18.99 -2.97 -0.48
C GLU A 300 -17.74 -3.02 0.40
N ALA A 301 -17.68 -2.11 1.37
CA ALA A 301 -16.57 -2.06 2.29
C ALA A 301 -16.62 -3.24 3.26
N ASP A 302 -15.50 -3.95 3.38
CA ASP A 302 -15.32 -4.97 4.40
C ASP A 302 -14.98 -4.28 5.74
N SER A 303 -15.92 -4.36 6.69
CA SER A 303 -15.80 -3.67 7.98
C SER A 303 -14.65 -4.20 8.83
N GLU A 304 -14.28 -5.48 8.71
CA GLU A 304 -13.15 -6.07 9.43
C GLU A 304 -11.83 -5.57 8.86
N VAL A 305 -11.71 -5.49 7.53
CA VAL A 305 -10.54 -4.91 6.85
C VAL A 305 -10.38 -3.44 7.22
N GLN A 306 -11.47 -2.65 7.21
CA GLN A 306 -11.42 -1.24 7.59
C GLN A 306 -11.03 -1.05 9.06
N ALA A 307 -11.59 -1.84 9.98
CA ALA A 307 -11.21 -1.81 11.39
C ALA A 307 -9.74 -2.22 11.61
N SER A 308 -9.23 -3.18 10.82
CA SER A 308 -7.82 -3.58 10.84
C SER A 308 -6.90 -2.46 10.35
N LEU A 309 -7.23 -1.81 9.22
CA LEU A 309 -6.47 -0.68 8.69
C LEU A 309 -6.43 0.50 9.67
N ARG A 310 -7.58 0.81 10.30
CA ARG A 310 -7.68 1.85 11.32
C ARG A 310 -6.76 1.58 12.51
N ARG A 311 -6.85 0.39 13.11
CA ARG A 311 -5.98 0.00 14.24
C ARG A 311 -4.49 0.07 13.89
N ARG A 312 -4.12 -0.33 12.67
CA ARG A 312 -2.73 -0.26 12.20
C ARG A 312 -2.26 1.18 12.00
N ALA A 313 -3.12 2.06 11.48
CA ALA A 313 -2.79 3.48 11.33
C ALA A 313 -2.67 4.18 12.68
N GLU A 314 -3.58 3.91 13.63
CA GLU A 314 -3.50 4.42 15.01
C GLU A 314 -2.20 3.99 15.69
N TRP A 315 -1.87 2.69 15.63
CA TRP A 315 -0.61 2.19 16.18
C TRP A 315 0.62 2.86 15.54
N LEU A 316 0.59 3.10 14.23
CA LEU A 316 1.70 3.74 13.51
C LEU A 316 1.87 5.20 13.94
N VAL A 317 0.77 5.94 14.12
CA VAL A 317 0.79 7.31 14.65
C VAL A 317 1.40 7.33 16.05
N ASP A 318 0.96 6.44 16.94
CA ASP A 318 1.50 6.34 18.30
C ASP A 318 2.99 6.01 18.30
N ALA A 319 3.40 5.02 17.48
CA ALA A 319 4.80 4.62 17.36
C ALA A 319 5.69 5.73 16.79
N LEU A 320 5.22 6.55 15.84
CA LEU A 320 5.94 7.73 15.35
C LEU A 320 5.96 8.87 16.38
N ALA A 321 4.92 9.00 17.21
CA ALA A 321 4.86 10.01 18.26
C ALA A 321 5.89 9.75 19.38
N GLU A 322 6.26 8.49 19.61
CA GLU A 322 7.34 8.10 20.54
C GLU A 322 8.74 8.45 20.06
N LEU A 323 8.92 8.77 18.77
CA LEU A 323 10.22 9.12 18.20
C LEU A 323 10.51 10.61 18.36
N ASP A 324 11.80 10.95 18.37
CA ASP A 324 12.20 12.34 18.20
C ASP A 324 11.78 12.81 16.80
N ARG A 325 11.16 14.00 16.70
CA ARG A 325 10.67 14.52 15.42
C ARG A 325 11.37 15.81 15.06
N ILE A 326 11.88 15.87 13.83
CA ILE A 326 12.52 17.06 13.25
C ILE A 326 11.68 17.56 12.07
N ASP A 327 11.45 18.87 12.02
CA ASP A 327 10.78 19.50 10.89
C ASP A 327 11.68 19.49 9.66
N ARG A 328 11.17 18.94 8.55
CA ARG A 328 11.82 18.96 7.23
C ARG A 328 10.83 19.33 6.12
N PRO A 329 10.26 20.56 6.16
CA PRO A 329 9.15 20.96 5.27
C PRO A 329 9.58 21.13 3.81
N LYS A 330 10.88 21.36 3.57
CA LYS A 330 11.48 21.48 2.25
C LYS A 330 12.63 20.49 2.13
N LEU A 331 12.78 19.90 0.95
CA LEU A 331 13.94 19.10 0.61
C LEU A 331 15.08 20.05 0.24
N GLU A 332 16.25 19.90 0.86
CA GLU A 332 17.38 20.82 0.66
C GLU A 332 18.55 20.17 -0.10
N LEU A 333 18.71 18.86 0.01
CA LEU A 333 19.87 18.11 -0.48
C LEU A 333 19.50 17.01 -1.49
N ILE A 334 18.21 16.72 -1.64
CA ILE A 334 17.67 15.69 -2.54
C ILE A 334 16.46 16.29 -3.26
N GLY A 335 16.37 16.08 -4.58
CA GLY A 335 15.24 16.57 -5.36
C GLY A 335 15.20 18.09 -5.47
N GLU A 336 16.32 18.74 -5.84
CA GLU A 336 16.31 20.17 -6.18
C GLU A 336 15.22 20.45 -7.23
N GLY A 337 14.27 21.33 -6.91
CA GLY A 337 13.12 21.63 -7.77
C GLY A 337 11.96 20.64 -7.70
N ALA A 338 11.97 19.71 -6.74
CA ALA A 338 10.85 18.81 -6.48
C ALA A 338 9.55 19.56 -6.16
N GLU A 339 8.47 19.10 -6.76
CA GLU A 339 7.11 19.58 -6.51
C GLU A 339 6.62 19.21 -5.10
N ASP A 340 5.55 19.89 -4.66
CA ASP A 340 4.80 19.50 -3.46
C ASP A 340 4.32 18.04 -3.60
N GLY A 341 4.46 17.22 -2.54
CA GLY A 341 4.01 15.82 -2.53
C GLY A 341 5.10 14.75 -2.48
N LEU A 342 6.38 15.12 -2.34
CA LEU A 342 7.49 14.20 -2.07
C LEU A 342 7.83 14.08 -0.57
N THR A 343 6.82 14.15 0.31
CA THR A 343 7.00 14.09 1.78
C THR A 343 7.73 12.81 2.23
N TRP A 344 7.60 11.72 1.49
CA TRP A 344 8.29 10.46 1.71
C TRP A 344 9.83 10.57 1.54
N LEU A 345 10.36 11.56 0.82
CA LEU A 345 11.80 11.80 0.70
C LEU A 345 12.40 12.54 1.91
N SER A 346 11.57 13.13 2.78
CA SER A 346 12.03 13.99 3.87
C SER A 346 13.02 13.29 4.81
N VAL A 347 12.87 11.98 5.05
CA VAL A 347 13.79 11.21 5.90
C VAL A 347 15.15 10.96 5.27
N VAL A 348 15.21 10.77 3.94
CA VAL A 348 16.49 10.61 3.24
C VAL A 348 17.24 11.94 3.26
N ASP A 349 16.52 13.04 3.02
CA ASP A 349 17.07 14.38 3.05
C ASP A 349 17.59 14.75 4.44
N LEU A 350 16.83 14.42 5.49
CA LEU A 350 17.27 14.59 6.89
C LEU A 350 18.49 13.72 7.22
N ALA A 351 18.48 12.44 6.85
CA ALA A 351 19.59 11.52 7.10
C ALA A 351 20.88 12.00 6.42
N LYS A 352 20.78 12.49 5.17
CA LYS A 352 21.89 13.11 4.44
C LYS A 352 22.39 14.38 5.13
N ALA A 353 21.50 15.28 5.53
CA ALA A 353 21.84 16.54 6.18
C ALA A 353 22.55 16.36 7.54
N LYS A 354 22.18 15.32 8.29
CA LYS A 354 22.75 15.01 9.61
C LYS A 354 23.86 13.96 9.58
N ASN A 355 24.16 13.40 8.39
CA ASN A 355 25.07 12.27 8.22
C ASN A 355 24.74 11.11 9.17
N LEU A 356 23.46 10.76 9.25
CA LEU A 356 22.94 9.70 10.09
C LEU A 356 22.54 8.48 9.24
N PRO A 357 22.67 7.26 9.79
CA PRO A 357 22.12 6.07 9.16
C PRO A 357 20.58 6.12 9.09
N LEU A 358 20.02 5.59 8.01
CA LEU A 358 18.58 5.51 7.74
C LEU A 358 18.07 4.07 7.90
N TRP A 359 17.11 3.87 8.79
CA TRP A 359 16.35 2.63 8.93
C TRP A 359 15.06 2.72 8.10
N VAL A 360 14.99 1.95 7.01
CA VAL A 360 13.93 2.02 6.00
C VAL A 360 13.63 0.64 5.39
N ASP A 361 12.35 0.28 5.33
CA ASP A 361 11.87 -0.99 4.77
C ASP A 361 11.30 -0.88 3.36
N ASP A 362 10.97 0.31 2.89
CA ASP A 362 10.74 0.58 1.47
C ASP A 362 12.05 0.36 0.70
N LEU A 363 12.16 -0.80 0.06
CA LEU A 363 13.37 -1.20 -0.66
C LEU A 363 13.79 -0.19 -1.74
N GLY A 364 12.83 0.43 -2.42
CA GLY A 364 13.14 1.41 -3.46
C GLY A 364 13.66 2.70 -2.85
N LEU A 365 13.06 3.17 -1.75
CA LEU A 365 13.57 4.31 -1.00
C LEU A 365 14.95 4.05 -0.42
N ARG A 366 15.20 2.83 0.07
CA ARG A 366 16.51 2.39 0.55
C ARG A 366 17.56 2.41 -0.55
N SER A 367 17.20 1.95 -1.75
CA SER A 367 18.08 1.97 -2.93
C SER A 367 18.41 3.40 -3.35
N LEU A 368 17.43 4.31 -3.30
CA LEU A 368 17.64 5.74 -3.54
C LEU A 368 18.56 6.36 -2.49
N ALA A 369 18.36 6.06 -1.21
CA ALA A 369 19.23 6.54 -0.12
C ALA A 369 20.70 6.14 -0.35
N ALA A 370 20.93 4.89 -0.78
CA ALA A 370 22.27 4.41 -1.11
C ALA A 370 22.90 5.18 -2.29
N GLN A 371 22.12 5.53 -3.33
CA GLN A 371 22.59 6.36 -4.45
C GLN A 371 22.96 7.78 -4.00
N GLU A 372 22.27 8.30 -3.00
CA GLU A 372 22.52 9.61 -2.38
C GLU A 372 23.65 9.59 -1.34
N GLY A 373 24.32 8.44 -1.17
CA GLY A 373 25.42 8.27 -0.22
C GLY A 373 24.98 8.18 1.25
N VAL A 374 23.69 7.98 1.51
CA VAL A 374 23.15 7.81 2.87
C VAL A 374 23.28 6.34 3.28
N PRO A 375 23.96 6.01 4.40
CA PRO A 375 24.00 4.64 4.91
C PRO A 375 22.59 4.18 5.29
N ALA A 376 22.05 3.16 4.64
CA ALA A 376 20.69 2.70 4.90
C ALA A 376 20.62 1.19 5.11
N PHE A 377 19.65 0.74 5.91
CA PHE A 377 19.39 -0.67 6.19
C PHE A 377 17.90 -0.91 6.50
N GLY A 378 17.42 -2.13 6.26
CA GLY A 378 16.04 -2.54 6.57
C GLY A 378 15.90 -3.37 7.85
N THR A 379 14.65 -3.63 8.25
CA THR A 379 14.32 -4.46 9.42
C THR A 379 14.82 -5.89 9.27
N TYR A 380 14.84 -6.45 8.06
CA TYR A 380 15.43 -7.77 7.82
C TYR A 380 16.93 -7.80 8.15
N ALA A 381 17.69 -6.80 7.70
CA ALA A 381 19.12 -6.68 8.02
C ALA A 381 19.35 -6.46 9.52
N LEU A 382 18.52 -5.63 10.17
CA LEU A 382 18.60 -5.41 11.62
C LEU A 382 18.34 -6.69 12.42
N LEU A 383 17.26 -7.42 12.12
CA LEU A 383 16.94 -8.69 12.79
C LEU A 383 18.06 -9.70 12.63
N THR A 384 18.65 -9.79 11.44
CA THR A 384 19.76 -10.70 11.15
C THR A 384 21.02 -10.30 11.91
N ALA A 385 21.34 -9.01 11.98
CA ALA A 385 22.48 -8.48 12.73
C ALA A 385 22.34 -8.76 14.23
N LEU A 386 21.15 -8.51 14.79
CA LEU A 386 20.88 -8.71 16.23
C LEU A 386 20.86 -10.21 16.61
N ALA A 387 20.30 -11.06 15.76
CA ALA A 387 20.33 -12.51 15.98
C ALA A 387 21.77 -13.05 15.93
N SER A 388 22.58 -12.55 14.98
CA SER A 388 23.98 -12.98 14.82
C SER A 388 24.88 -12.49 15.95
N SER A 389 24.57 -11.35 16.58
CA SER A 389 25.31 -10.82 17.73
C SER A 389 24.85 -11.39 19.08
N GLY A 390 23.77 -12.18 19.10
CA GLY A 390 23.15 -12.70 20.32
C GLY A 390 22.36 -11.64 21.11
N ALA A 391 22.20 -10.44 20.58
CA ALA A 391 21.37 -9.38 21.17
C ALA A 391 19.86 -9.64 20.97
N PHE A 392 19.51 -10.61 20.14
CA PHE A 392 18.14 -11.04 19.89
C PHE A 392 18.08 -12.55 19.71
N GLU A 393 17.07 -13.20 20.28
CA GLU A 393 16.92 -14.64 20.21
C GLU A 393 16.67 -15.09 18.75
N PRO A 394 17.45 -16.05 18.20
CA PRO A 394 17.30 -16.49 16.81
C PRO A 394 15.89 -17.00 16.48
N ASP A 395 15.28 -17.78 17.37
CA ASP A 395 13.93 -18.33 17.17
C ASP A 395 12.87 -17.22 17.12
N ARG A 396 13.05 -16.17 17.93
CA ARG A 396 12.18 -15.00 17.93
C ARG A 396 12.34 -14.19 16.64
N ALA A 397 13.55 -14.11 16.07
CA ALA A 397 13.78 -13.48 14.77
C ALA A 397 13.07 -14.26 13.66
N VAL A 398 13.21 -15.60 13.66
CA VAL A 398 12.52 -16.47 12.70
C VAL A 398 11.00 -16.32 12.82
N ALA A 399 10.45 -16.31 14.03
CA ALA A 399 9.02 -16.10 14.26
C ALA A 399 8.52 -14.75 13.71
N ALA A 400 9.25 -13.66 13.97
CA ALA A 400 8.93 -12.34 13.43
C ALA A 400 8.94 -12.35 11.88
N LEU A 401 9.97 -12.94 11.26
CA LEU A 401 10.01 -13.04 9.79
C LEU A 401 8.88 -13.89 9.23
N ARG A 402 8.43 -14.94 9.93
CA ARG A 402 7.27 -15.77 9.52
C ARG A 402 5.96 -14.99 9.61
N GLU A 403 5.78 -14.16 10.63
CA GLU A 403 4.64 -13.26 10.77
C GLU A 403 4.60 -12.22 9.64
N LEU A 404 5.74 -11.60 9.34
CA LEU A 404 5.87 -10.68 8.20
C LEU A 404 5.45 -11.35 6.89
N ARG A 405 5.92 -12.57 6.62
CA ARG A 405 5.53 -13.31 5.39
C ARG A 405 4.02 -13.54 5.30
N GLN A 406 3.35 -13.86 6.42
CA GLN A 406 1.90 -14.03 6.46
C GLN A 406 1.15 -12.75 6.08
N GLN A 407 1.79 -11.58 6.23
CA GLN A 407 1.26 -10.26 5.91
C GLN A 407 1.66 -9.74 4.51
N TYR A 408 2.14 -10.63 3.63
CA TYR A 408 2.63 -10.29 2.27
C TYR A 408 3.84 -9.35 2.27
N VAL A 409 4.68 -9.44 3.30
CA VAL A 409 6.03 -8.87 3.30
C VAL A 409 6.95 -9.87 2.61
N VAL A 410 7.61 -9.44 1.54
CA VAL A 410 8.22 -10.33 0.55
C VAL A 410 9.70 -10.09 0.32
N ASP A 411 10.25 -10.98 -0.51
CA ASP A 411 11.65 -11.07 -0.92
C ASP A 411 12.61 -11.45 0.22
N LEU A 412 12.06 -11.88 1.36
CA LEU A 412 12.77 -12.51 2.46
C LEU A 412 13.40 -13.85 2.03
N PRO A 413 14.46 -14.32 2.72
CA PRO A 413 15.06 -15.62 2.44
C PRO A 413 14.04 -16.77 2.44
N LEU A 414 14.30 -17.80 1.65
CA LEU A 414 13.46 -18.99 1.57
C LEU A 414 13.37 -19.70 2.94
N ASP A 415 12.14 -19.87 3.44
CA ASP A 415 11.83 -20.69 4.61
C ASP A 415 10.86 -21.80 4.19
N LEU A 416 11.42 -22.98 3.92
CA LEU A 416 10.67 -24.13 3.42
C LEU A 416 9.72 -24.71 4.45
N GLU A 417 10.10 -24.68 5.73
CA GLU A 417 9.25 -25.15 6.82
C GLU A 417 8.01 -24.26 6.95
N TRP A 418 8.21 -22.94 6.90
CA TRP A 418 7.10 -21.98 6.89
C TRP A 418 6.18 -22.17 5.68
N LEU A 419 6.72 -22.31 4.46
CA LEU A 419 5.91 -22.52 3.25
C LEU A 419 4.99 -23.73 3.40
N ARG A 420 5.52 -24.85 3.88
CA ARG A 420 4.73 -26.07 4.11
C ARG A 420 3.68 -25.87 5.20
N HIS A 421 4.06 -25.28 6.33
CA HIS A 421 3.17 -25.09 7.48
C HIS A 421 2.05 -24.09 7.17
N SER A 422 2.37 -22.94 6.58
CA SER A 422 1.41 -21.91 6.18
C SER A 422 0.47 -22.44 5.10
N ALA A 423 0.98 -23.12 4.06
CA ALA A 423 0.13 -23.75 3.06
C ALA A 423 -0.84 -24.76 3.69
N ALA A 424 -0.37 -25.64 4.58
CA ALA A 424 -1.24 -26.60 5.26
C ALA A 424 -2.29 -25.94 6.16
N LYS A 425 -1.90 -24.89 6.92
CA LYS A 425 -2.78 -24.12 7.80
C LYS A 425 -3.91 -23.43 7.02
N GLU A 426 -3.62 -22.91 5.85
CA GLU A 426 -4.58 -22.27 4.93
C GLU A 426 -5.35 -23.31 4.08
N HIS A 427 -5.31 -24.59 4.46
CA HIS A 427 -5.89 -25.70 3.70
C HIS A 427 -5.48 -25.69 2.22
N TRP A 428 -4.24 -25.32 1.92
CA TRP A 428 -3.69 -25.25 0.56
C TRP A 428 -4.40 -24.26 -0.37
N MET A 429 -5.21 -23.35 0.18
CA MET A 429 -5.70 -22.21 -0.58
C MET A 429 -4.53 -21.31 -0.98
N PRO A 430 -4.56 -20.72 -2.19
CA PRO A 430 -3.52 -19.80 -2.63
C PRO A 430 -3.54 -18.53 -1.76
N GLY A 431 -2.67 -18.49 -0.76
CA GLY A 431 -2.46 -17.35 0.13
C GLY A 431 -0.99 -16.88 0.11
N PRO A 432 -0.44 -16.41 1.24
CA PRO A 432 0.95 -15.93 1.31
C PRO A 432 1.99 -16.95 0.82
N SER A 433 1.77 -18.24 1.08
CA SER A 433 2.67 -19.31 0.63
C SER A 433 2.70 -19.49 -0.89
N ALA A 434 1.54 -19.37 -1.56
CA ALA A 434 1.49 -19.39 -3.02
C ALA A 434 2.06 -18.07 -3.59
N PHE A 435 1.76 -16.94 -2.95
CA PHE A 435 2.27 -15.62 -3.35
C PHE A 435 3.79 -15.54 -3.37
N PHE A 436 4.50 -16.28 -2.53
CA PHE A 436 5.96 -16.41 -2.64
C PHE A 436 6.41 -16.73 -4.07
N PHE A 437 5.68 -17.57 -4.80
CA PHE A 437 6.01 -17.97 -6.16
C PHE A 437 5.61 -16.94 -7.25
N SER A 438 4.83 -15.91 -6.92
CA SER A 438 4.53 -14.80 -7.85
C SER A 438 5.67 -13.80 -7.98
N ARG A 439 6.67 -13.88 -7.10
CA ARG A 439 7.83 -13.01 -7.11
C ARG A 439 8.88 -13.55 -8.08
N ALA A 440 9.33 -12.72 -9.02
CA ALA A 440 10.43 -13.05 -9.92
C ALA A 440 11.69 -13.48 -9.14
N ARG A 441 11.94 -12.84 -8.00
CA ARG A 441 13.10 -13.06 -7.13
C ARG A 441 13.12 -14.46 -6.51
N SER A 442 11.97 -15.06 -6.24
CA SER A 442 11.88 -16.43 -5.74
C SER A 442 12.43 -17.45 -6.75
N TRP A 443 12.50 -17.10 -8.03
CA TRP A 443 12.97 -17.96 -9.11
C TRP A 443 14.45 -17.77 -9.47
N ARG A 444 15.23 -17.07 -8.63
CA ARG A 444 16.70 -16.94 -8.85
C ARG A 444 17.38 -18.30 -8.98
N ASP A 445 17.02 -19.25 -8.11
CA ASP A 445 17.35 -20.67 -8.27
C ASP A 445 16.11 -21.40 -8.78
N ALA A 446 15.87 -21.30 -10.09
CA ALA A 446 14.67 -21.83 -10.73
C ALA A 446 14.50 -23.33 -10.49
N GLN A 447 15.60 -24.10 -10.46
CA GLN A 447 15.55 -25.55 -10.23
C GLN A 447 15.09 -25.88 -8.81
N LYS A 448 15.69 -25.25 -7.80
CA LYS A 448 15.30 -25.46 -6.39
C LYS A 448 13.88 -24.99 -6.14
N THR A 449 13.52 -23.81 -6.63
CA THR A 449 12.18 -23.24 -6.43
C THR A 449 11.12 -24.07 -7.14
N TYR A 450 11.38 -24.56 -8.36
CA TYR A 450 10.47 -25.46 -9.07
C TYR A 450 10.24 -26.76 -8.29
N ALA A 451 11.28 -27.37 -7.72
CA ALA A 451 11.15 -28.59 -6.93
C ALA A 451 10.24 -28.37 -5.71
N ILE A 452 10.42 -27.26 -4.99
CA ILE A 452 9.59 -26.90 -3.84
C ILE A 452 8.16 -26.61 -4.27
N TRP A 453 7.96 -25.78 -5.30
CA TRP A 453 6.64 -25.47 -5.83
C TRP A 453 5.90 -26.74 -6.26
N SER A 454 6.57 -27.64 -6.97
CA SER A 454 6.02 -28.92 -7.42
C SER A 454 5.54 -29.77 -6.24
N GLU A 455 6.32 -29.84 -5.16
CA GLU A 455 5.94 -30.55 -3.94
C GLU A 455 4.64 -29.97 -3.33
N LEU A 456 4.58 -28.64 -3.19
CA LEU A 456 3.42 -27.98 -2.60
C LEU A 456 2.17 -28.09 -3.48
N VAL A 457 2.33 -28.00 -4.80
CA VAL A 457 1.23 -28.18 -5.77
C VAL A 457 0.69 -29.60 -5.77
N GLN A 458 1.56 -30.61 -5.63
CA GLN A 458 1.12 -32.00 -5.48
C GLN A 458 0.30 -32.18 -4.20
N ALA A 459 0.74 -31.62 -3.08
CA ALA A 459 -0.01 -31.69 -1.84
C ALA A 459 -1.34 -30.93 -1.90
N ALA A 460 -1.39 -29.78 -2.59
CA ALA A 460 -2.63 -29.06 -2.85
C ALA A 460 -3.63 -29.90 -3.68
N GLY A 461 -3.18 -30.52 -4.78
CA GLY A 461 -4.02 -31.35 -5.65
C GLY A 461 -4.53 -32.63 -4.99
N LEU A 462 -3.81 -33.18 -4.00
CA LEU A 462 -4.29 -34.28 -3.18
C LEU A 462 -5.45 -33.89 -2.25
N GLN A 463 -5.48 -32.64 -1.80
CA GLN A 463 -6.54 -32.13 -0.92
C GLN A 463 -7.77 -31.70 -1.71
N ASP A 464 -7.56 -30.89 -2.75
CA ASP A 464 -8.62 -30.38 -3.60
C ASP A 464 -8.05 -30.00 -4.98
N PRO A 465 -8.38 -30.75 -6.06
CA PRO A 465 -7.84 -30.54 -7.39
C PRO A 465 -7.92 -29.10 -7.90
N ILE A 466 -9.01 -28.38 -7.60
CA ILE A 466 -9.22 -27.02 -8.13
C ILE A 466 -8.24 -25.99 -7.54
N ARG A 467 -7.71 -26.24 -6.34
CA ARG A 467 -6.80 -25.32 -5.64
C ARG A 467 -5.48 -25.14 -6.39
N VAL A 468 -5.07 -26.16 -7.16
CA VAL A 468 -3.82 -26.13 -7.94
C VAL A 468 -3.76 -24.93 -8.88
N ALA A 469 -4.90 -24.49 -9.44
CA ALA A 469 -4.93 -23.37 -10.38
C ALA A 469 -4.35 -22.07 -9.80
N GLY A 470 -4.60 -21.78 -8.52
CA GLY A 470 -4.05 -20.59 -7.86
C GLY A 470 -2.53 -20.65 -7.68
N TRP A 471 -1.98 -21.84 -7.42
CA TRP A 471 -0.54 -22.07 -7.33
C TRP A 471 0.15 -22.00 -8.70
N VAL A 472 -0.52 -22.48 -9.75
CA VAL A 472 -0.07 -22.34 -11.14
C VAL A 472 -0.06 -20.86 -11.54
N HIS A 473 -1.11 -20.11 -11.19
CA HIS A 473 -1.17 -18.67 -11.45
C HIS A 473 -0.01 -17.92 -10.79
N ALA A 474 0.22 -18.16 -9.49
CA ALA A 474 1.31 -17.52 -8.78
C ALA A 474 2.67 -17.87 -9.40
N ALA A 475 2.98 -19.15 -9.64
CA ALA A 475 4.23 -19.53 -10.29
C ALA A 475 4.40 -18.94 -11.69
N SER A 476 3.30 -18.83 -12.45
CA SER A 476 3.29 -18.21 -13.77
C SER A 476 3.70 -16.74 -13.70
N GLU A 477 3.12 -15.95 -12.81
CA GLU A 477 3.48 -14.53 -12.60
C GLU A 477 4.96 -14.35 -12.27
N GLY A 478 5.52 -15.20 -11.40
CA GLY A 478 6.93 -15.09 -11.01
C GLY A 478 7.88 -15.52 -12.13
N LEU A 479 7.62 -16.66 -12.78
CA LEU A 479 8.52 -17.22 -13.80
C LEU A 479 8.60 -16.35 -15.05
N VAL A 480 7.48 -15.81 -15.55
CA VAL A 480 7.49 -14.97 -16.76
C VAL A 480 8.25 -13.66 -16.56
N ARG A 481 8.37 -13.20 -15.31
CA ARG A 481 9.17 -12.02 -14.95
C ARG A 481 10.65 -12.36 -14.73
N ALA A 482 10.94 -13.59 -14.28
CA ALA A 482 12.28 -14.06 -14.02
C ALA A 482 13.02 -14.52 -15.30
N LEU A 483 12.30 -14.87 -16.36
CA LEU A 483 12.84 -15.49 -17.57
C LEU A 483 12.75 -14.58 -18.81
N PRO A 484 13.60 -14.82 -19.82
CA PRO A 484 13.45 -14.24 -21.15
C PRO A 484 12.07 -14.52 -21.77
N ARG A 485 11.52 -13.53 -22.49
CA ARG A 485 10.15 -13.58 -23.06
C ARG A 485 9.95 -14.71 -24.07
N ASP A 486 10.97 -15.08 -24.83
CA ASP A 486 10.94 -16.15 -25.83
C ASP A 486 10.67 -17.54 -25.23
N ARG A 487 11.00 -17.75 -23.95
CA ARG A 487 10.73 -19.00 -23.23
C ARG A 487 9.42 -19.02 -22.46
N ALA A 488 8.72 -17.88 -22.38
CA ALA A 488 7.58 -17.72 -21.49
C ALA A 488 6.42 -18.67 -21.86
N THR A 489 6.09 -18.80 -23.16
CA THR A 489 5.00 -19.66 -23.63
C THR A 489 5.23 -21.13 -23.24
N GLU A 490 6.43 -21.66 -23.45
CA GLU A 490 6.80 -23.05 -23.11
C GLU A 490 6.73 -23.30 -21.60
N VAL A 491 7.26 -22.37 -20.80
CA VAL A 491 7.28 -22.49 -19.34
C VAL A 491 5.87 -22.43 -18.76
N LEU A 492 5.03 -21.52 -19.25
CA LEU A 492 3.62 -21.44 -18.87
C LEU A 492 2.88 -22.74 -19.21
N ALA A 493 3.11 -23.30 -20.39
CA ALA A 493 2.52 -24.58 -20.79
C ALA A 493 2.97 -25.74 -19.89
N ALA A 494 4.25 -25.78 -19.51
CA ALA A 494 4.79 -26.76 -18.58
C ALA A 494 4.18 -26.64 -17.18
N LEU A 495 3.98 -25.41 -16.67
CA LEU A 495 3.33 -25.17 -15.38
C LEU A 495 1.87 -25.63 -15.38
N ALA A 496 1.09 -25.30 -16.43
CA ALA A 496 -0.28 -25.77 -16.58
C ALA A 496 -0.34 -27.31 -16.61
N SER A 497 0.55 -27.94 -17.39
CA SER A 497 0.62 -29.40 -17.52
C SER A 497 0.96 -30.06 -16.18
N LYS A 498 1.93 -29.51 -15.45
CA LYS A 498 2.33 -29.99 -14.13
C LYS A 498 1.20 -29.82 -13.10
N GLY A 499 0.49 -28.70 -13.14
CA GLY A 499 -0.68 -28.46 -12.30
C GLY A 499 -1.79 -29.47 -12.54
N ALA A 500 -2.13 -29.73 -13.81
CA ALA A 500 -3.13 -30.72 -14.17
C ALA A 500 -2.72 -32.15 -13.74
N ALA A 501 -1.45 -32.52 -13.90
CA ALA A 501 -0.94 -33.79 -13.41
C ALA A 501 -1.03 -33.91 -11.87
N ALA A 502 -0.71 -32.84 -11.14
CA ALA A 502 -0.87 -32.79 -9.67
C ALA A 502 -2.33 -32.89 -9.22
N ALA A 503 -3.26 -32.37 -10.02
CA ALA A 503 -4.70 -32.51 -9.86
C ALA A 503 -5.25 -33.86 -10.34
N ARG A 504 -4.39 -34.82 -10.70
CA ARG A 504 -4.75 -36.15 -11.25
C ARG A 504 -5.64 -36.05 -12.49
N PHE A 505 -5.39 -35.03 -13.31
CA PHE A 505 -6.12 -34.75 -14.53
C PHE A 505 -7.63 -34.55 -14.32
N ASP A 506 -8.02 -34.01 -13.16
CA ASP A 506 -9.37 -33.50 -12.95
C ASP A 506 -9.71 -32.45 -14.01
N SER A 507 -10.88 -32.60 -14.65
CA SER A 507 -11.26 -31.83 -15.83
C SER A 507 -11.51 -30.34 -15.52
N ASP A 508 -12.03 -30.04 -14.33
CA ASP A 508 -12.25 -28.66 -13.90
C ASP A 508 -10.92 -28.00 -13.51
N ALA A 509 -10.02 -28.75 -12.87
CA ALA A 509 -8.67 -28.29 -12.56
C ALA A 509 -7.83 -28.03 -13.83
N ILE A 510 -7.94 -28.88 -14.87
CA ILE A 510 -7.32 -28.65 -16.18
C ILE A 510 -7.78 -27.30 -16.74
N GLY A 511 -9.10 -27.09 -16.83
CA GLY A 511 -9.65 -25.84 -17.37
C GLY A 511 -9.24 -24.61 -16.58
N ALA A 512 -9.25 -24.71 -15.24
CA ALA A 512 -8.80 -23.63 -14.38
C ALA A 512 -7.29 -23.33 -14.56
N CYS A 513 -6.43 -24.36 -14.67
CA CYS A 513 -4.99 -24.15 -14.91
C CYS A 513 -4.72 -23.47 -16.26
N LEU A 514 -5.38 -23.93 -17.33
CA LEU A 514 -5.28 -23.32 -18.67
C LEU A 514 -5.73 -21.85 -18.66
N ALA A 515 -6.85 -21.56 -18.01
CA ALA A 515 -7.35 -20.19 -17.87
C ALA A 515 -6.34 -19.28 -17.15
N ARG A 516 -5.69 -19.76 -16.08
CA ARG A 516 -4.72 -18.98 -15.31
C ARG A 516 -3.43 -18.69 -16.07
N VAL A 517 -2.90 -19.65 -16.82
CA VAL A 517 -1.69 -19.38 -17.63
C VAL A 517 -1.98 -18.48 -18.81
N ARG A 518 -3.19 -18.56 -19.40
CA ARG A 518 -3.64 -17.63 -20.44
C ARG A 518 -3.80 -16.22 -19.89
N GLU A 519 -4.40 -16.06 -18.71
CA GLU A 519 -4.54 -14.76 -18.02
C GLU A 519 -3.19 -14.05 -17.89
N VAL A 520 -2.17 -14.77 -17.40
CA VAL A 520 -0.80 -14.25 -17.25
C VAL A 520 -0.15 -13.97 -18.61
N ALA A 521 -0.36 -14.83 -19.61
CA ALA A 521 0.18 -14.58 -20.95
C ALA A 521 -0.41 -13.30 -21.58
N THR A 522 -1.72 -13.13 -21.51
CA THR A 522 -2.43 -11.96 -22.05
C THR A 522 -2.00 -10.68 -21.36
N SER A 523 -1.90 -10.66 -20.02
CA SER A 523 -1.48 -9.45 -19.28
C SER A 523 -0.06 -8.99 -19.61
N ARG A 524 0.77 -9.91 -20.11
CA ARG A 524 2.17 -9.67 -20.47
C ARG A 524 2.42 -9.54 -21.99
N GLY A 525 1.38 -9.65 -22.80
CA GLY A 525 1.52 -9.66 -24.28
C GLY A 525 2.31 -10.85 -24.80
N ILE A 526 2.25 -12.00 -24.11
CA ILE A 526 2.90 -13.26 -24.51
C ILE A 526 1.91 -14.08 -25.35
N HIS A 527 2.42 -14.83 -26.33
CA HIS A 527 1.60 -15.77 -27.11
C HIS A 527 0.92 -16.80 -26.21
N THR A 528 -0.33 -17.15 -26.55
CA THR A 528 -1.14 -18.07 -25.76
C THR A 528 -0.42 -19.42 -25.54
N PRO A 529 -0.24 -19.86 -24.28
CA PRO A 529 0.40 -21.14 -23.97
C PRO A 529 -0.54 -22.34 -24.09
N VAL A 530 -1.84 -22.09 -24.34
CA VAL A 530 -2.88 -23.13 -24.33
C VAL A 530 -2.61 -24.24 -25.35
N PRO A 531 -2.27 -23.98 -26.63
CA PRO A 531 -2.01 -25.05 -27.59
C PRO A 531 -0.86 -25.97 -27.16
N ALA A 532 0.25 -25.38 -26.69
CA ALA A 532 1.40 -26.14 -26.21
C ALA A 532 1.07 -26.96 -24.94
N ALA A 533 0.29 -26.38 -24.02
CA ALA A 533 -0.15 -27.07 -22.80
C ALA A 533 -1.08 -28.25 -23.13
N VAL A 534 -2.03 -28.05 -24.05
CA VAL A 534 -2.97 -29.10 -24.47
C VAL A 534 -2.24 -30.25 -25.15
N ASN A 535 -1.26 -29.96 -26.02
CA ASN A 535 -0.44 -31.01 -26.64
C ASN A 535 0.33 -31.83 -25.59
N ALA A 536 1.03 -31.15 -24.67
CA ALA A 536 1.76 -31.83 -23.60
C ALA A 536 0.84 -32.67 -22.69
N LEU A 537 -0.36 -32.17 -22.39
CA LEU A 537 -1.38 -32.88 -21.62
C LEU A 537 -1.93 -34.09 -22.39
N TYR A 538 -2.22 -33.94 -23.68
CA TYR A 538 -2.73 -35.03 -24.51
C TYR A 538 -1.71 -36.16 -24.65
N GLU A 539 -0.44 -35.84 -24.88
CA GLU A 539 0.65 -36.83 -24.90
C GLU A 539 0.75 -37.57 -23.56
N ALA A 540 0.80 -36.83 -22.44
CA ALA A 540 0.91 -37.42 -21.10
C ALA A 540 -0.28 -38.32 -20.76
N LEU A 541 -1.51 -37.88 -21.07
CA LEU A 541 -2.74 -38.65 -20.86
C LEU A 541 -2.82 -39.87 -21.78
N THR A 542 -2.37 -39.75 -23.03
CA THR A 542 -2.34 -40.87 -23.98
C THR A 542 -1.42 -41.97 -23.49
N ILE A 543 -0.25 -41.61 -22.95
CA ILE A 543 0.68 -42.57 -22.33
C ILE A 543 0.07 -43.22 -21.10
N ALA A 544 -0.65 -42.45 -20.27
CA ALA A 544 -1.17 -42.94 -18.99
C ALA A 544 -2.46 -43.77 -19.12
N ALA A 545 -3.37 -43.40 -20.03
CA ALA A 545 -4.74 -43.92 -20.08
C ALA A 545 -5.21 -44.32 -21.49
N GLY A 546 -4.40 -44.07 -22.52
CA GLY A 546 -4.75 -44.30 -23.91
C GLY A 546 -5.45 -43.11 -24.58
N PRO A 547 -5.44 -43.05 -25.93
CA PRO A 547 -5.82 -41.85 -26.68
C PRO A 547 -7.31 -41.49 -26.57
N ALA A 548 -8.20 -42.49 -26.48
CA ALA A 548 -9.64 -42.27 -26.36
C ALA A 548 -10.02 -41.66 -24.99
N GLU A 549 -9.38 -42.15 -23.92
CA GLU A 549 -9.61 -41.64 -22.57
C GLU A 549 -8.98 -40.26 -22.37
N ALA A 550 -7.78 -40.04 -22.94
CA ALA A 550 -7.14 -38.73 -23.01
C ALA A 550 -8.05 -37.68 -23.68
N ALA A 551 -8.63 -38.04 -24.84
CA ALA A 551 -9.58 -37.18 -25.54
C ALA A 551 -10.83 -36.89 -24.69
N ARG A 552 -11.39 -37.92 -24.03
CA ARG A 552 -12.57 -37.77 -23.17
C ARG A 552 -12.33 -36.82 -22.00
N ILE A 553 -11.16 -36.92 -21.35
CA ILE A 553 -10.79 -36.08 -20.21
C ILE A 553 -10.62 -34.62 -20.66
N LEU A 554 -9.89 -34.37 -21.75
CA LEU A 554 -9.65 -33.01 -22.24
C LEU A 554 -10.92 -32.34 -22.78
N LEU A 555 -11.79 -33.08 -23.47
CA LEU A 555 -13.05 -32.56 -24.02
C LEU A 555 -14.16 -32.44 -22.95
N GLY A 556 -14.02 -33.12 -21.81
CA GLY A 556 -15.01 -33.14 -20.74
C GLY A 556 -14.96 -31.96 -19.76
N GLY A 557 -13.90 -31.15 -19.81
CA GLY A 557 -13.69 -30.04 -18.86
C GLY A 557 -14.55 -28.80 -19.11
N ARG A 558 -14.82 -28.05 -18.03
CA ARG A 558 -15.36 -26.68 -18.12
C ARG A 558 -14.29 -25.73 -18.65
N LEU A 559 -14.13 -25.75 -19.97
CA LEU A 559 -13.20 -24.90 -20.71
C LEU A 559 -13.89 -23.63 -21.21
N ASP A 560 -13.14 -22.54 -21.26
CA ASP A 560 -13.56 -21.32 -21.96
C ASP A 560 -13.89 -21.63 -23.43
N ALA A 561 -14.74 -20.84 -24.08
CA ALA A 561 -15.06 -21.03 -25.50
C ALA A 561 -13.80 -21.09 -26.37
N LEU A 562 -12.82 -20.21 -26.12
CA LEU A 562 -11.57 -20.18 -26.87
C LEU A 562 -10.71 -21.44 -26.64
N ASP A 563 -10.66 -21.96 -25.42
CA ASP A 563 -9.89 -23.19 -25.13
C ASP A 563 -10.57 -24.42 -25.71
N ARG A 564 -11.90 -24.46 -25.72
CA ARG A 564 -12.66 -25.58 -26.29
C ARG A 564 -12.36 -25.77 -27.77
N ASP A 565 -12.27 -24.70 -28.53
CA ASP A 565 -11.98 -24.77 -29.96
C ASP A 565 -10.54 -25.29 -30.19
N VAL A 566 -9.56 -24.79 -29.44
CA VAL A 566 -8.17 -25.26 -29.50
C VAL A 566 -8.06 -26.74 -29.11
N VAL A 567 -8.69 -27.15 -28.01
CA VAL A 567 -8.69 -28.55 -27.56
C VAL A 567 -9.35 -29.44 -28.61
N ARG A 568 -10.47 -29.02 -29.19
CA ARG A 568 -11.17 -29.78 -30.24
C ARG A 568 -10.30 -29.95 -31.48
N GLU A 569 -9.64 -28.90 -31.93
CA GLU A 569 -8.76 -28.94 -33.10
C GLU A 569 -7.56 -29.86 -32.86
N LEU A 570 -6.90 -29.78 -31.71
CA LEU A 570 -5.71 -30.58 -31.43
C LEU A 570 -6.02 -32.05 -31.12
N VAL A 571 -7.17 -32.34 -30.50
CA VAL A 571 -7.55 -33.71 -30.08
C VAL A 571 -8.30 -34.46 -31.19
N LEU A 572 -9.13 -33.77 -31.97
CA LEU A 572 -10.00 -34.38 -33.00
C LEU A 572 -9.66 -33.98 -34.43
N GLY A 573 -8.76 -33.02 -34.63
CA GLY A 573 -8.30 -32.61 -35.95
C GLY A 573 -7.60 -33.76 -36.68
N PRO A 574 -7.56 -33.74 -38.03
CA PRO A 574 -6.85 -34.75 -38.79
C PRO A 574 -5.37 -34.69 -38.41
N GLY A 575 -4.90 -35.66 -37.62
CA GLY A 575 -3.50 -35.77 -37.26
C GLY A 575 -2.64 -35.75 -38.52
N ASP A 576 -1.55 -35.01 -38.48
CA ASP A 576 -0.54 -34.97 -39.53
C ASP A 576 -0.03 -36.42 -39.76
N THR A 577 -0.63 -37.07 -40.75
CA THR A 577 -0.38 -38.46 -41.13
C THR A 577 0.82 -38.57 -42.07
N SER A 578 1.64 -37.50 -42.19
CA SER A 578 2.75 -37.41 -43.13
C SER A 578 3.99 -38.24 -42.76
N HIS A 579 4.00 -38.94 -41.61
CA HIS A 579 5.13 -39.81 -41.22
C HIS A 579 4.83 -41.32 -41.11
N ALA A 580 3.63 -41.78 -41.45
CA ALA A 580 3.28 -43.22 -41.37
C ALA A 580 3.07 -43.91 -42.74
N ALA A 581 3.61 -43.34 -43.81
CA ALA A 581 3.62 -43.95 -45.15
C ALA A 581 5.04 -44.07 -45.71
N ALA A 582 5.96 -44.64 -44.93
CA ALA A 582 7.22 -45.18 -45.41
C ALA A 582 7.79 -46.19 -44.41
N GLU A 583 7.14 -47.35 -44.27
CA GLU A 583 7.78 -48.64 -43.99
C GLU A 583 6.86 -49.80 -44.42
#